data_AF-A0A927R2V1-F1
#
_entry.id   AF-A0A927R2V1-F1
#
_cell.length_a   1.000
_cell.length_b   1.000
_cell.length_c   1.000
_cell.angle_alpha   90.00
_cell.angle_beta   90.00
_cell.angle_gamma   90.00
#
_symmetry.space_group_name_H-M   'P 1'
#
loop_
_entity.id
_entity.type
_entity.pdbx_description
1 polymer ?
#
loop_
_entity_poly.entity_id
_entity_poly.type
_entity_poly.pdbx_seq_one_letter_code
_entity_poly.pdbx_strand_id
1 'polypeptide(L)'
;MVPINNKVDFAVIFTVDKANPNGDPLNGNRPRQDYEGYGEVSDVAIKRKLRNRLQDEGEAILVQSDENRIDGYRSIADRVFGNEAIAPYFDKKNKEPNKEELVGISASKAWYDVRAFGQVFAFKGEDVSVGVRGPVSIHAATSVDPVDITSMQITKSVNSTTNTKDPSKKTSDTMGMKHRVDFGVYVFCGSINPQLAEKTGFSKEDAKKLKQALITLFANDSSSARPDGSMEVNKVFWWEHNSKLGQYSSAKVHRSVKIELNNENKLPNSLDDYTITIENLEGLSVKEYDGL
;
A
#
# COMPACT_ATOMS: atom_id res chain seq x y z
N MET A 1 12.10 -1.54 22.09
CA MET A 1 11.67 -2.77 21.37
C MET A 1 12.89 -3.37 20.71
N VAL A 2 12.98 -4.70 20.62
CA VAL A 2 14.09 -5.39 19.95
C VAL A 2 13.79 -5.43 18.44
N PRO A 3 14.68 -4.91 17.57
CA PRO A 3 14.50 -5.00 16.13
C PRO A 3 14.37 -6.44 15.63
N ILE A 4 13.67 -6.63 14.52
CA ILE A 4 13.63 -7.94 13.88
C ILE A 4 15.04 -8.35 13.43
N ASN A 5 15.42 -9.60 13.75
CA ASN A 5 16.77 -10.13 13.49
C ASN A 5 16.81 -11.06 12.26
N ASN A 6 15.65 -11.47 11.77
CA ASN A 6 15.52 -12.43 10.69
C ASN A 6 14.87 -11.74 9.50
N LYS A 7 15.41 -11.98 8.30
CA LYS A 7 14.77 -11.46 7.09
C LYS A 7 13.40 -12.10 6.94
N VAL A 8 12.46 -11.32 6.44
CA VAL A 8 11.15 -11.82 6.00
C VAL A 8 10.98 -11.51 4.53
N ASP A 9 10.43 -12.47 3.79
CA ASP A 9 9.86 -12.27 2.47
C ASP A 9 8.36 -12.61 2.54
N PHE A 10 7.54 -11.95 1.73
CA PHE A 10 6.11 -12.23 1.65
C PHE A 10 5.57 -12.00 0.24
N ALA A 11 4.46 -12.66 -0.08
CA ALA A 11 3.69 -12.49 -1.30
C ALA A 11 2.21 -12.44 -0.96
N VAL A 12 1.46 -11.62 -1.68
CA VAL A 12 0.02 -11.46 -1.48
C VAL A 12 -0.68 -11.63 -2.81
N ILE A 13 -1.71 -12.47 -2.82
CA ILE A 13 -2.63 -12.66 -3.93
C ILE A 13 -3.96 -12.00 -3.55
N PHE A 14 -4.49 -11.19 -4.44
CA PHE A 14 -5.82 -10.61 -4.29
C PHE A 14 -6.58 -10.56 -5.61
N THR A 15 -7.90 -10.58 -5.53
CA THR A 15 -8.79 -10.46 -6.68
C THR A 15 -9.41 -9.08 -6.77
N VAL A 16 -9.80 -8.72 -7.99
CA VAL A 16 -10.63 -7.57 -8.32
C VAL A 16 -11.77 -8.06 -9.19
N ASP A 17 -13.02 -7.82 -8.79
CA ASP A 17 -14.24 -8.08 -9.58
C ASP A 17 -15.03 -6.77 -9.73
N LYS A 18 -15.16 -6.28 -10.96
CA LYS A 18 -15.91 -5.06 -11.31
C LYS A 18 -15.53 -3.82 -10.49
N ALA A 19 -14.24 -3.68 -10.17
CA ALA A 19 -13.69 -2.56 -9.39
C ALA A 19 -12.54 -1.84 -10.09
N ASN A 20 -12.23 -0.64 -9.60
CA ASN A 20 -11.03 0.09 -9.98
C ASN A 20 -10.01 0.04 -8.84
N PRO A 21 -9.01 -0.87 -8.89
CA PRO A 21 -8.11 -1.10 -7.78
C PRO A 21 -7.11 0.05 -7.60
N ASN A 22 -6.68 0.66 -8.71
CA ASN A 22 -5.83 1.86 -8.74
C ASN A 22 -6.01 2.61 -10.07
N GLY A 23 -6.71 3.75 -10.02
CA GLY A 23 -6.90 4.58 -11.20
C GLY A 23 -5.66 5.40 -11.58
N ASP A 24 -5.49 5.62 -12.88
CA ASP A 24 -4.44 6.45 -13.45
C ASP A 24 -4.90 7.92 -13.59
N PRO A 25 -4.32 8.87 -12.83
CA PRO A 25 -4.68 10.28 -12.92
C PRO A 25 -4.35 10.89 -14.30
N LEU A 26 -3.45 10.29 -15.09
CA LEU A 26 -3.12 10.75 -16.44
C LEU A 26 -4.08 10.22 -17.51
N ASN A 27 -4.87 9.20 -17.20
CA ASN A 27 -5.76 8.52 -18.14
C ASN A 27 -7.22 8.54 -17.66
N GLY A 28 -7.69 9.70 -17.17
CA GLY A 28 -9.08 9.88 -16.77
C GLY A 28 -9.54 8.95 -15.65
N ASN A 29 -8.63 8.52 -14.77
CA ASN A 29 -8.89 7.57 -13.68
C ASN A 29 -9.29 6.16 -14.15
N ARG A 30 -8.99 5.78 -15.40
CA ARG A 30 -9.05 4.36 -15.81
C ARG A 30 -8.11 3.51 -14.94
N PRO A 31 -8.43 2.24 -14.62
CA PRO A 31 -7.47 1.33 -13.99
C PRO A 31 -6.12 1.37 -14.71
N ARG A 32 -5.01 1.36 -13.97
CA ARG A 32 -3.67 1.27 -14.56
C ARG A 32 -3.50 -0.06 -15.27
N GLN A 33 -2.88 -0.01 -16.43
CA GLN A 33 -2.58 -1.16 -17.27
C GLN A 33 -1.25 -0.88 -17.99
N ASP A 34 -0.41 -1.89 -18.11
CA ASP A 34 0.82 -1.82 -18.90
C ASP A 34 0.55 -1.96 -20.41
N TYR A 35 1.61 -1.96 -21.22
CA TYR A 35 1.49 -2.08 -22.67
C TYR A 35 1.07 -3.47 -23.15
N GLU A 36 1.25 -4.50 -22.34
CA GLU A 36 0.89 -5.89 -22.65
C GLU A 36 -0.53 -6.23 -22.16
N GLY A 37 -1.18 -5.32 -21.44
CA GLY A 37 -2.55 -5.46 -20.97
C GLY A 37 -2.67 -5.92 -19.51
N TYR A 38 -1.57 -6.08 -18.78
CA TYR A 38 -1.61 -6.45 -17.37
C TYR A 38 -2.00 -5.25 -16.53
N GLY A 39 -2.95 -5.46 -15.62
CA GLY A 39 -3.37 -4.44 -14.68
C GLY A 39 -2.28 -4.17 -13.63
N GLU A 40 -2.16 -2.92 -13.20
CA GLU A 40 -1.17 -2.52 -12.19
C GLU A 40 -1.81 -1.84 -10.97
N VAL A 41 -1.24 -2.08 -9.80
CA VAL A 41 -1.52 -1.32 -8.58
C VAL A 41 -0.20 -0.86 -8.00
N SER A 42 0.03 0.45 -7.98
CA SER A 42 1.28 1.02 -7.50
C SER A 42 1.57 0.66 -6.03
N ASP A 43 2.84 0.53 -5.69
CA ASP A 43 3.30 0.25 -4.33
C ASP A 43 2.83 1.35 -3.35
N VAL A 44 2.77 2.61 -3.80
CA VAL A 44 2.25 3.73 -2.99
C VAL A 44 0.75 3.61 -2.70
N ALA A 45 -0.04 3.06 -3.62
CA ALA A 45 -1.46 2.79 -3.39
C ALA A 45 -1.64 1.66 -2.36
N ILE A 46 -0.83 0.59 -2.45
CA ILE A 46 -0.81 -0.50 -1.46
C ILE A 46 -0.40 0.03 -0.10
N LYS A 47 0.69 0.81 -0.03
CA LYS A 47 1.16 1.44 1.22
C LYS A 47 0.14 2.42 1.80
N ARG A 48 -0.70 3.07 0.99
CA ARG A 48 -1.81 3.90 1.49
C ARG A 48 -2.86 3.04 2.19
N LYS A 49 -3.28 1.93 1.59
CA LYS A 49 -4.24 0.99 2.20
C LYS A 49 -3.69 0.40 3.50
N LEU A 50 -2.41 0.00 3.50
CA LEU A 50 -1.74 -0.47 4.72
C LEU A 50 -1.71 0.59 5.82
N ARG A 51 -1.42 1.86 5.50
CA ARG A 51 -1.47 2.96 6.48
C ARG A 51 -2.86 3.10 7.09
N ASN A 52 -3.91 3.09 6.26
CA ASN A 52 -5.29 3.17 6.74
C ASN A 52 -5.62 1.99 7.67
N ARG A 53 -5.28 0.76 7.26
CA ARG A 53 -5.51 -0.45 8.07
C ARG A 53 -4.78 -0.43 9.41
N LEU A 54 -3.51 -0.01 9.41
CA LEU A 54 -2.72 0.13 10.63
C LEU A 54 -3.28 1.23 11.54
N GLN A 55 -3.79 2.31 10.96
CA GLN A 55 -4.45 3.39 11.70
C GLN A 55 -5.74 2.93 12.36
N ASP A 56 -6.56 2.16 11.65
CA ASP A 56 -7.78 1.53 12.21
C ASP A 56 -7.44 0.57 13.36
N GLU A 57 -6.26 -0.06 13.33
CA GLU A 57 -5.72 -0.92 14.39
C GLU A 57 -5.05 -0.12 15.53
N GLY A 58 -5.10 1.21 15.49
CA GLY A 58 -4.62 2.10 16.54
C GLY A 58 -3.16 2.53 16.43
N GLU A 59 -2.47 2.23 15.33
CA GLU A 59 -1.11 2.71 15.11
C GLU A 59 -1.08 4.20 14.75
N ALA A 60 -0.07 4.90 15.26
CA ALA A 60 0.20 6.27 14.88
C ALA A 60 0.81 6.33 13.47
N ILE A 61 0.19 7.11 12.57
CA ILE A 61 0.60 7.27 11.17
C ILE A 61 0.91 8.73 10.89
N LEU A 62 2.03 9.00 10.21
CA LEU A 62 2.42 10.35 9.80
C LEU A 62 1.61 10.83 8.58
N VAL A 63 1.54 9.99 7.55
CA VAL A 63 0.91 10.32 6.25
C VAL A 63 -0.56 9.90 6.25
N GLN A 64 -1.42 10.76 6.80
CA GLN A 64 -2.87 10.57 6.86
C GLN A 64 -3.57 11.26 5.66
N SER A 65 -4.69 10.71 5.17
CA SER A 65 -5.55 11.45 4.22
C SER A 65 -6.45 12.41 4.98
N ASP A 66 -7.11 13.32 4.28
CA ASP A 66 -8.07 14.22 4.93
C ASP A 66 -9.27 13.46 5.50
N GLU A 67 -9.73 12.38 4.84
CA GLU A 67 -10.87 11.60 5.34
C GLU A 67 -10.54 10.77 6.58
N ASN A 68 -9.31 10.28 6.68
CA ASN A 68 -8.86 9.41 7.78
C ASN A 68 -8.06 10.17 8.85
N ARG A 69 -7.99 11.51 8.78
CA ARG A 69 -7.22 12.29 9.76
C ARG A 69 -7.86 12.21 11.14
N ILE A 70 -7.06 11.86 12.15
CA ILE A 70 -7.52 11.74 13.55
C ILE A 70 -7.04 12.87 14.48
N ASP A 71 -6.32 13.86 13.93
CA ASP A 71 -5.78 15.00 14.68
C ASP A 71 -6.04 16.34 13.96
N GLY A 72 -5.54 17.43 14.53
CA GLY A 72 -5.71 18.79 13.98
C GLY A 72 -4.75 19.18 12.85
N TYR A 73 -3.77 18.34 12.49
CA TYR A 73 -2.67 18.70 11.58
C TYR A 73 -3.05 18.49 10.12
N ARG A 74 -2.90 19.54 9.29
CA ARG A 74 -3.29 19.52 7.88
C ARG A 74 -2.18 19.11 6.92
N SER A 75 -0.93 19.09 7.38
CA SER A 75 0.21 18.69 6.58
C SER A 75 1.17 17.79 7.36
N ILE A 76 2.07 17.12 6.63
CA ILE A 76 3.18 16.36 7.23
C ILE A 76 4.05 17.30 8.08
N ALA A 77 4.31 18.51 7.60
CA ALA A 77 5.10 19.51 8.31
C ALA A 77 4.45 19.88 9.64
N ASP A 78 3.15 20.19 9.64
CA ASP A 78 2.42 20.54 10.87
C ASP A 78 2.49 19.41 11.91
N ARG A 79 2.34 18.15 11.46
CA ARG A 79 2.39 16.98 12.34
C ARG A 79 3.81 16.71 12.88
N VAL A 80 4.85 17.02 12.10
CA VAL A 80 6.25 16.92 12.55
C VAL A 80 6.60 18.03 13.54
N PHE A 81 6.28 19.28 13.24
CA PHE A 81 6.56 20.42 14.10
C PHE A 81 5.65 20.49 15.33
N GLY A 82 4.49 19.84 15.29
CA GLY A 82 3.62 19.65 16.44
C GLY A 82 4.08 18.56 17.40
N ASN A 83 5.04 17.72 17.02
CA ASN A 83 5.54 16.65 17.87
C ASN A 83 6.71 17.14 18.76
N GLU A 84 6.49 17.20 20.07
CA GLU A 84 7.46 17.71 21.05
C GLU A 84 8.80 16.97 21.05
N ALA A 85 8.82 15.69 20.68
CA ALA A 85 10.05 14.90 20.62
C ALA A 85 10.88 15.15 19.35
N ILE A 86 10.33 15.85 18.35
CA ILE A 86 10.96 16.02 17.03
C ILE A 86 11.17 17.49 16.70
N ALA A 87 10.17 18.34 16.98
CA ALA A 87 10.20 19.77 16.68
C ALA A 87 11.47 20.50 17.15
N PRO A 88 12.04 20.23 18.35
CA PRO A 88 13.24 20.91 18.81
C PRO A 88 14.45 20.73 17.89
N TYR A 89 14.54 19.63 17.14
CA TYR A 89 15.68 19.37 16.25
C TYR A 89 15.66 20.25 14.99
N PHE A 90 14.51 20.78 14.62
CA PHE A 90 14.35 21.74 13.52
C PHE A 90 14.64 23.18 13.95
N ASP A 91 14.74 23.49 15.25
CA ASP A 91 15.17 24.81 15.70
C ASP A 91 16.65 25.06 15.33
N LYS A 92 16.91 26.17 14.62
CA LYS A 92 18.27 26.62 14.25
C LYS A 92 19.17 26.84 15.46
N LYS A 93 18.61 27.21 16.62
CA LYS A 93 19.36 27.39 17.87
C LYS A 93 19.82 26.07 18.47
N ASN A 94 19.23 24.94 18.07
CA ASN A 94 19.41 23.68 18.78
C ASN A 94 20.84 23.09 18.76
N LYS A 95 21.79 23.38 17.87
CA LYS A 95 23.22 22.91 17.95
C LYS A 95 23.57 21.43 18.31
N GLU A 96 22.62 20.51 18.49
CA GLU A 96 22.92 19.09 18.72
C GLU A 96 23.72 18.53 17.53
N PRO A 97 24.83 17.82 17.77
CA PRO A 97 25.72 17.34 16.71
C PRO A 97 25.06 16.27 15.82
N ASN A 98 24.06 15.54 16.33
CA ASN A 98 23.41 14.41 15.64
C ASN A 98 21.91 14.64 15.37
N LYS A 99 21.50 15.90 15.12
CA LYS A 99 20.08 16.25 14.87
C LYS A 99 19.39 15.35 13.86
N GLU A 100 20.03 15.08 12.73
CA GLU A 100 19.44 14.30 11.64
C GLU A 100 19.10 12.86 12.08
N GLU A 101 20.03 12.23 12.79
CA GLU A 101 19.84 10.88 13.35
C GLU A 101 18.73 10.88 14.40
N LEU A 102 18.73 11.88 15.28
CA LEU A 102 17.72 12.02 16.34
C LEU A 102 16.31 12.26 15.79
N VAL A 103 16.16 13.05 14.71
CA VAL A 103 14.90 13.20 13.97
C VAL A 103 14.46 11.83 13.43
N GLY A 104 15.36 11.09 12.79
CA GLY A 104 15.04 9.78 12.23
C GLY A 104 14.58 8.77 13.29
N ILE A 105 15.29 8.68 14.41
CA ILE A 105 14.95 7.81 15.55
C ILE A 105 13.62 8.25 16.16
N SER A 106 13.44 9.54 16.42
CA SER A 106 12.25 10.06 17.10
C SER A 106 11.01 9.92 16.21
N ALA A 107 11.13 10.18 14.92
CA ALA A 107 10.06 9.96 13.94
C ALA A 107 9.71 8.47 13.79
N SER A 108 10.70 7.58 13.76
CA SER A 108 10.47 6.13 13.70
C SER A 108 9.81 5.60 14.98
N LYS A 109 10.07 6.22 16.14
CA LYS A 109 9.36 5.90 17.39
C LYS A 109 7.93 6.45 17.37
N ALA A 110 7.74 7.66 16.85
CA ALA A 110 6.45 8.34 16.85
C ALA A 110 5.44 7.74 15.88
N TRP A 111 5.88 7.28 14.69
CA TRP A 111 4.98 6.82 13.65
C TRP A 111 5.40 5.49 13.05
N TYR A 112 4.42 4.59 12.92
CA TYR A 112 4.61 3.26 12.35
C TYR A 112 5.05 3.33 10.89
N ASP A 113 4.41 4.17 10.08
CA ASP A 113 4.69 4.23 8.65
C ASP A 113 6.10 4.76 8.35
N VAL A 114 6.62 5.68 9.16
CA VAL A 114 8.03 6.08 9.11
C VAL A 114 8.94 4.92 9.51
N ARG A 115 8.60 4.22 10.60
CA ARG A 115 9.36 3.06 11.09
C ARG A 115 9.45 1.93 10.07
N ALA A 116 8.38 1.70 9.32
CA ALA A 116 8.21 0.60 8.37
C ALA A 116 8.66 0.95 6.95
N PHE A 117 8.18 2.08 6.40
CA PHE A 117 8.36 2.45 4.99
C PHE A 117 9.37 3.58 4.79
N GLY A 118 9.74 4.29 5.86
CA GLY A 118 10.62 5.46 5.79
C GLY A 118 9.88 6.73 5.37
N GLN A 119 10.58 7.85 5.47
CA GLN A 119 10.09 9.18 5.11
C GLN A 119 11.27 10.12 4.84
N VAL A 120 11.09 11.02 3.88
CA VAL A 120 12.00 12.15 3.66
C VAL A 120 11.42 13.37 4.36
N PHE A 121 12.18 13.94 5.29
CA PHE A 121 11.88 15.19 5.99
C PHE A 121 12.73 16.30 5.38
N ALA A 122 12.17 16.96 4.36
CA ALA A 122 12.79 18.11 3.72
C ALA A 122 11.74 19.21 3.61
N PHE A 123 11.77 20.17 4.53
CA PHE A 123 10.81 21.27 4.61
C PHE A 123 11.46 22.57 4.15
N LYS A 124 10.73 23.36 3.35
CA LYS A 124 11.25 24.63 2.83
C LYS A 124 11.50 25.62 3.97
N GLY A 125 12.72 26.14 4.06
CA GLY A 125 13.12 27.11 5.09
C GLY A 125 13.83 26.49 6.31
N GLU A 126 13.80 25.17 6.40
CA GLU A 126 14.54 24.41 7.42
C GLU A 126 15.95 24.04 6.92
N ASP A 127 16.91 24.07 7.83
CA ASP A 127 18.30 23.71 7.53
C ASP A 127 18.54 22.19 7.65
N VAL A 128 17.55 21.44 8.14
CA VAL A 128 17.62 20.00 8.41
C VAL A 128 16.89 19.22 7.31
N SER A 129 17.60 18.31 6.64
CA SER A 129 17.06 17.42 5.61
C SER A 129 17.40 15.97 5.93
N VAL A 130 16.41 15.17 6.33
CA VAL A 130 16.61 13.81 6.85
C VAL A 130 15.90 12.79 5.99
N GLY A 131 16.64 11.80 5.47
CA GLY A 131 16.08 10.65 4.78
C GLY A 131 16.06 9.41 5.67
N VAL A 132 14.88 9.00 6.13
CA VAL A 132 14.70 7.71 6.82
C VAL A 132 14.36 6.64 5.79
N ARG A 133 15.13 5.56 5.76
CA ARG A 133 14.85 4.37 4.93
C ARG A 133 14.20 3.30 5.81
N GLY A 134 12.97 2.94 5.50
CA GLY A 134 12.26 1.88 6.20
C GLY A 134 12.71 0.47 5.76
N PRO A 135 12.58 -0.54 6.62
CA PRO A 135 12.94 -1.92 6.29
C PRO A 135 11.95 -2.64 5.38
N VAL A 136 10.72 -2.15 5.24
CA VAL A 136 9.66 -2.82 4.47
C VAL A 136 9.66 -2.33 3.03
N SER A 137 10.02 -3.21 2.10
CA SER A 137 9.91 -2.99 0.66
C SER A 137 8.68 -3.71 0.10
N ILE A 138 7.92 -3.06 -0.78
CA ILE A 138 6.73 -3.61 -1.44
C ILE A 138 6.84 -3.29 -2.92
N HIS A 139 6.58 -4.26 -3.78
CA HIS A 139 6.50 -4.07 -5.23
C HIS A 139 5.15 -3.47 -5.62
N ALA A 140 5.04 -2.92 -6.83
CA ALA A 140 3.72 -2.76 -7.43
C ALA A 140 3.08 -4.16 -7.57
N ALA A 141 1.74 -4.22 -7.47
CA ALA A 141 1.03 -5.42 -7.85
C ALA A 141 0.79 -5.43 -9.35
N THR A 142 0.92 -6.59 -9.95
CA THR A 142 0.61 -6.83 -11.37
C THR A 142 -0.40 -7.97 -11.44
N SER A 143 -1.33 -7.91 -12.39
CA SER A 143 -2.23 -9.02 -12.63
C SER A 143 -1.47 -10.25 -13.16
N VAL A 144 -2.01 -11.44 -12.95
CA VAL A 144 -1.43 -12.71 -13.45
C VAL A 144 -1.62 -12.85 -14.96
N ASP A 145 -2.73 -12.33 -15.49
CA ASP A 145 -3.06 -12.26 -16.91
C ASP A 145 -3.49 -10.84 -17.29
N PRO A 146 -3.55 -10.51 -18.60
CA PRO A 146 -4.14 -9.27 -19.07
C PRO A 146 -5.59 -9.09 -18.60
N VAL A 147 -5.96 -7.85 -18.27
CA VAL A 147 -7.29 -7.51 -17.73
C VAL A 147 -8.13 -6.69 -18.70
N ASP A 148 -9.44 -6.95 -18.69
CA ASP A 148 -10.41 -6.15 -19.44
C ASP A 148 -10.90 -4.94 -18.62
N ILE A 149 -10.78 -3.75 -19.21
CA ILE A 149 -11.24 -2.49 -18.61
C ILE A 149 -12.54 -2.03 -19.27
N THR A 150 -13.64 -2.18 -18.55
CA THR A 150 -14.95 -1.68 -18.97
C THR A 150 -15.19 -0.24 -18.52
N SER A 151 -15.70 0.58 -19.44
CA SER A 151 -16.05 1.98 -19.20
C SER A 151 -17.56 2.18 -19.34
N MET A 152 -18.20 2.65 -18.27
CA MET A 152 -19.64 2.89 -18.22
C MET A 152 -19.90 4.40 -18.11
N GLN A 153 -20.67 4.95 -19.04
CA GLN A 153 -21.15 6.31 -18.90
C GLN A 153 -22.24 6.37 -17.83
N ILE A 154 -22.15 7.37 -16.96
CA ILE A 154 -23.10 7.62 -15.87
C ILE A 154 -23.59 9.06 -15.94
N THR A 155 -24.77 9.31 -15.38
CA THR A 155 -25.37 10.65 -15.35
C THR A 155 -25.82 11.01 -13.94
N LYS A 156 -25.28 12.08 -13.37
CA LYS A 156 -25.72 12.67 -12.11
C LYS A 156 -27.06 13.39 -12.30
N SER A 157 -27.93 13.31 -11.30
CA SER A 157 -29.28 13.89 -11.37
C SER A 157 -29.30 15.43 -11.39
N VAL A 158 -28.23 16.08 -10.93
CA VAL A 158 -28.11 17.55 -10.77
C VAL A 158 -26.77 18.06 -11.30
N ASN A 159 -26.77 19.30 -11.79
CA ASN A 159 -25.54 20.01 -12.18
C ASN A 159 -24.67 20.31 -10.96
N SER A 160 -23.39 20.57 -11.19
CA SER A 160 -22.43 21.01 -10.18
C SER A 160 -22.63 22.46 -9.79
N THR A 161 -23.10 23.29 -10.74
CA THR A 161 -23.44 24.70 -10.53
C THR A 161 -24.76 25.04 -11.20
N THR A 162 -25.52 25.96 -10.61
CA THR A 162 -26.77 26.45 -11.21
C THR A 162 -26.46 27.24 -12.48
N ASN A 163 -27.13 26.90 -13.58
CA ASN A 163 -27.09 27.71 -14.78
C ASN A 163 -27.94 28.98 -14.54
N THR A 164 -27.29 30.14 -14.56
CA THR A 164 -27.94 31.43 -14.26
C THR A 164 -28.95 31.88 -15.31
N LYS A 165 -28.87 31.35 -16.54
CA LYS A 165 -29.79 31.67 -17.64
C LYS A 165 -30.99 30.73 -17.71
N ASP A 166 -30.81 29.48 -17.29
CA ASP A 166 -31.88 28.48 -17.23
C ASP A 166 -31.60 27.51 -16.08
N PRO A 167 -32.15 27.77 -14.88
CA PRO A 167 -31.91 26.93 -13.70
C PRO A 167 -32.34 25.47 -13.85
N SER A 168 -33.22 25.16 -14.81
CA SER A 168 -33.76 23.82 -15.04
C SER A 168 -32.95 22.99 -16.06
N LYS A 169 -32.07 23.65 -16.83
CA LYS A 169 -31.30 22.99 -17.88
C LYS A 169 -30.17 22.14 -17.32
N LYS A 170 -30.18 20.84 -17.63
CA LYS A 170 -29.02 19.96 -17.38
C LYS A 170 -27.84 20.34 -18.27
N THR A 171 -26.65 20.33 -17.69
CA THR A 171 -25.39 20.63 -18.39
C THR A 171 -24.51 19.38 -18.51
N SER A 172 -23.46 19.45 -19.34
CA SER A 172 -22.60 18.31 -19.65
C SER A 172 -21.80 17.79 -18.46
N ASP A 173 -21.64 18.60 -17.42
CA ASP A 173 -21.05 18.22 -16.13
C ASP A 173 -21.87 17.18 -15.35
N THR A 174 -23.11 16.90 -15.79
CA THR A 174 -23.89 15.78 -15.26
C THR A 174 -23.39 14.43 -15.76
N MET A 175 -22.73 14.37 -16.93
CA MET A 175 -22.20 13.13 -17.48
C MET A 175 -20.82 12.84 -16.90
N GLY A 176 -20.61 11.60 -16.47
CA GLY A 176 -19.33 11.09 -16.00
C GLY A 176 -19.05 9.71 -16.55
N MET A 177 -17.86 9.20 -16.27
CA MET A 177 -17.46 7.84 -16.61
C MET A 177 -17.07 7.08 -15.35
N LYS A 178 -17.46 5.82 -15.27
CA LYS A 178 -16.97 4.86 -14.29
C LYS A 178 -16.18 3.79 -15.02
N HIS A 179 -14.93 3.62 -14.62
CA HIS A 179 -14.01 2.64 -15.18
C HIS A 179 -13.79 1.54 -14.16
N ARG A 180 -13.74 0.30 -14.62
CA ARG A 180 -13.49 -0.87 -13.76
C ARG A 180 -12.75 -1.95 -14.54
N VAL A 181 -11.99 -2.76 -13.83
CA VAL A 181 -11.56 -4.08 -14.27
C VAL A 181 -12.74 -5.02 -14.10
N ASP A 182 -13.07 -5.82 -15.11
CA ASP A 182 -14.18 -6.77 -14.99
C ASP A 182 -13.82 -7.95 -14.09
N PHE A 183 -12.65 -8.56 -14.28
CA PHE A 183 -12.04 -9.48 -13.31
C PHE A 183 -10.51 -9.48 -13.45
N GLY A 184 -9.79 -9.70 -12.36
CA GLY A 184 -8.34 -9.95 -12.40
C GLY A 184 -7.79 -10.48 -11.08
N VAL A 185 -6.83 -11.41 -11.16
CA VAL A 185 -6.01 -11.86 -10.03
C VAL A 185 -4.70 -11.09 -10.05
N TYR A 186 -4.35 -10.46 -8.93
CA TYR A 186 -3.18 -9.62 -8.77
C TYR A 186 -2.22 -10.17 -7.72
N VAL A 187 -0.93 -9.96 -7.95
CA VAL A 187 0.13 -10.40 -7.06
C VAL A 187 1.07 -9.24 -6.77
N PHE A 188 1.40 -9.06 -5.50
CA PHE A 188 2.59 -8.28 -5.14
C PHE A 188 3.43 -9.02 -4.12
N CYS A 189 4.72 -8.71 -4.14
CA CYS A 189 5.69 -9.26 -3.20
C CYS A 189 6.34 -8.15 -2.39
N GLY A 190 6.92 -8.53 -1.26
CA GLY A 190 7.67 -7.63 -0.43
C GLY A 190 8.66 -8.35 0.48
N SER A 191 9.42 -7.55 1.22
CA SER A 191 10.41 -8.06 2.16
C SER A 191 10.61 -7.10 3.34
N ILE A 192 11.14 -7.62 4.44
CA ILE A 192 11.53 -6.86 5.62
C ILE A 192 13.03 -7.06 5.84
N ASN A 193 13.80 -5.98 5.71
CA ASN A 193 15.26 -6.00 5.85
C ASN A 193 15.69 -5.74 7.31
N PRO A 194 16.33 -6.71 7.99
CA PRO A 194 16.78 -6.57 9.37
C PRO A 194 17.79 -5.44 9.61
N GLN A 195 18.68 -5.16 8.64
CA GLN A 195 19.70 -4.12 8.79
C GLN A 195 19.09 -2.72 8.84
N LEU A 196 18.02 -2.49 8.06
CA LEU A 196 17.27 -1.23 8.12
C LEU A 196 16.38 -1.18 9.36
N ALA A 197 15.86 -2.33 9.80
CA ALA A 197 15.05 -2.42 11.01
C ALA A 197 15.85 -2.08 12.27
N GLU A 198 17.16 -2.39 12.30
CA GLU A 198 18.07 -1.95 13.38
C GLU A 198 18.14 -0.43 13.49
N LYS A 199 18.05 0.29 12.37
CA LYS A 199 18.10 1.76 12.35
C LYS A 199 16.77 2.41 12.76
N THR A 200 15.65 1.85 12.31
CA THR A 200 14.32 2.41 12.60
C THR A 200 13.70 1.87 13.89
N GLY A 201 14.23 0.77 14.42
CA GLY A 201 13.66 0.05 15.55
C GLY A 201 12.46 -0.84 15.19
N PHE A 202 12.24 -1.13 13.90
CA PHE A 202 11.13 -1.98 13.45
C PHE A 202 11.25 -3.39 14.05
N SER A 203 10.24 -3.78 14.81
CA SER A 203 10.28 -4.94 15.69
C SER A 203 9.55 -6.15 15.09
N LYS A 204 9.69 -7.31 15.75
CA LYS A 204 8.86 -8.49 15.43
C LYS A 204 7.36 -8.23 15.62
N GLU A 205 6.99 -7.36 16.55
CA GLU A 205 5.59 -7.02 16.79
C GLU A 205 5.04 -6.15 15.67
N ASP A 206 5.84 -5.20 15.16
CA ASP A 206 5.49 -4.44 13.97
C ASP A 206 5.32 -5.38 12.76
N ALA A 207 6.21 -6.36 12.57
CA ALA A 207 6.07 -7.34 11.50
C ALA A 207 4.76 -8.13 11.57
N LYS A 208 4.27 -8.46 12.77
CA LYS A 208 2.96 -9.12 12.95
C LYS A 208 1.80 -8.19 12.58
N LYS A 209 1.85 -6.92 12.98
CA LYS A 209 0.85 -5.91 12.62
C LYS A 209 0.82 -5.69 11.10
N LEU A 210 1.98 -5.59 10.46
CA LEU A 210 2.07 -5.53 9.00
C LEU A 210 1.39 -6.74 8.36
N LYS A 211 1.70 -7.95 8.84
CA LYS A 211 1.09 -9.19 8.32
C LYS A 211 -0.43 -9.18 8.48
N GLN A 212 -0.94 -8.73 9.62
CA GLN A 212 -2.39 -8.62 9.86
C GLN A 212 -3.03 -7.56 8.94
N ALA A 213 -2.36 -6.43 8.74
CA ALA A 213 -2.79 -5.40 7.79
C ALA A 213 -2.76 -5.89 6.33
N LEU A 214 -1.84 -6.81 5.97
CA LEU A 214 -1.84 -7.46 4.65
C LEU A 214 -3.02 -8.42 4.48
N ILE A 215 -3.34 -9.21 5.50
CA ILE A 215 -4.50 -10.12 5.50
C ILE A 215 -5.81 -9.34 5.36
N THR A 216 -5.91 -8.19 6.03
CA THR A 216 -7.12 -7.35 6.08
C THR A 216 -7.07 -6.16 5.12
N LEU A 217 -6.22 -6.18 4.09
CA LEU A 217 -5.80 -4.99 3.33
C LEU A 217 -6.94 -4.12 2.80
N PHE A 218 -8.05 -4.73 2.40
CA PHE A 218 -9.20 -4.02 1.81
C PHE A 218 -10.37 -3.79 2.78
N ALA A 219 -10.25 -4.23 4.03
CA ALA A 219 -11.26 -3.92 5.05
C ALA A 219 -11.37 -2.39 5.24
N ASN A 220 -12.60 -1.88 5.25
CA ASN A 220 -12.91 -0.44 5.34
C ASN A 220 -12.32 0.45 4.23
N ASP A 221 -11.89 -0.10 3.09
CA ASP A 221 -11.38 0.68 1.95
C ASP A 221 -12.43 0.87 0.83
N SER A 222 -13.71 0.72 1.20
CA SER A 222 -14.82 0.72 0.26
C SER A 222 -15.14 2.12 -0.27
N SER A 223 -15.52 2.17 -1.54
CA SER A 223 -15.91 3.41 -2.20
C SER A 223 -16.80 3.11 -3.41
N SER A 224 -17.33 4.15 -4.05
CA SER A 224 -18.06 3.95 -5.31
C SER A 224 -17.21 3.23 -6.38
N ALA A 225 -15.89 3.48 -6.42
CA ALA A 225 -14.99 2.84 -7.38
C ALA A 225 -14.58 1.41 -6.97
N ARG A 226 -14.69 1.08 -5.68
CA ARG A 226 -14.35 -0.22 -5.10
C ARG A 226 -15.46 -0.63 -4.12
N PRO A 227 -16.63 -1.07 -4.62
CA PRO A 227 -17.74 -1.49 -3.77
C PRO A 227 -17.32 -2.64 -2.82
N ASP A 228 -17.97 -2.79 -1.68
CA ASP A 228 -17.70 -3.95 -0.80
C ASP A 228 -17.89 -5.28 -1.54
N GLY A 229 -16.96 -6.21 -1.32
CA GLY A 229 -16.89 -7.50 -2.02
C GLY A 229 -16.24 -7.46 -3.41
N SER A 230 -15.87 -6.29 -3.94
CA SER A 230 -15.22 -6.17 -5.25
C SER A 230 -13.70 -6.35 -5.24
N MET A 231 -13.08 -6.33 -4.06
CA MET A 231 -11.65 -6.56 -3.86
C MET A 231 -11.45 -7.42 -2.62
N GLU A 232 -10.64 -8.46 -2.73
CA GLU A 232 -10.46 -9.45 -1.67
C GLU A 232 -9.01 -9.94 -1.66
N VAL A 233 -8.37 -9.95 -0.50
CA VAL A 233 -7.10 -10.66 -0.34
C VAL A 233 -7.42 -12.14 -0.23
N ASN A 234 -6.89 -12.97 -1.13
CA ASN A 234 -7.19 -14.40 -1.11
C ASN A 234 -6.13 -15.17 -0.32
N LYS A 235 -4.86 -14.81 -0.48
CA LYS A 235 -3.72 -15.48 0.18
C LYS A 235 -2.63 -14.50 0.56
N VAL A 236 -2.06 -14.70 1.73
CA VAL A 236 -0.80 -14.09 2.18
C VAL A 236 0.19 -15.20 2.49
N PHE A 237 1.31 -15.20 1.78
CA PHE A 237 2.44 -16.11 2.01
C PHE A 237 3.52 -15.39 2.80
N TRP A 238 4.06 -16.05 3.81
CA TRP A 238 5.04 -15.46 4.73
C TRP A 238 6.21 -16.42 4.98
N TRP A 239 7.42 -16.00 4.60
CA TRP A 239 8.65 -16.73 4.84
C TRP A 239 9.48 -15.97 5.87
N GLU A 240 9.78 -16.61 7.00
CA GLU A 240 10.76 -16.11 7.97
C GLU A 240 12.06 -16.88 7.77
N HIS A 241 13.11 -16.18 7.36
CA HIS A 241 14.42 -16.79 7.20
C HIS A 241 15.10 -17.06 8.55
N ASN A 242 16.04 -18.00 8.57
CA ASN A 242 16.85 -18.27 9.76
C ASN A 242 18.04 -17.31 9.95
N SER A 243 18.21 -16.30 9.07
CA SER A 243 19.36 -15.39 9.08
C SER A 243 18.97 -13.95 8.75
N LYS A 244 19.86 -13.00 9.08
CA LYS A 244 19.69 -11.56 8.78
C LYS A 244 19.64 -11.26 7.29
N LEU A 245 20.42 -11.97 6.48
CA LEU A 245 20.52 -11.74 5.03
C LEU A 245 19.47 -12.53 4.23
N GLY A 246 18.92 -13.59 4.84
CA GLY A 246 18.09 -14.58 4.16
C GLY A 246 18.90 -15.80 3.70
N GLN A 247 18.20 -16.92 3.52
CA GLN A 247 18.74 -18.17 2.98
C GLN A 247 18.73 -18.20 1.45
N TYR A 248 17.85 -17.40 0.84
CA TYR A 248 17.63 -17.31 -0.60
C TYR A 248 17.48 -15.83 -0.99
N SER A 249 17.70 -15.54 -2.28
CA SER A 249 17.34 -14.22 -2.81
C SER A 249 15.83 -14.03 -2.76
N SER A 250 15.37 -12.80 -2.48
CA SER A 250 13.93 -12.48 -2.48
C SER A 250 13.28 -12.88 -3.81
N ALA A 251 13.97 -12.66 -4.93
CA ALA A 251 13.48 -13.06 -6.24
C ALA A 251 13.22 -14.58 -6.36
N LYS A 252 14.03 -15.44 -5.74
CA LYS A 252 13.81 -16.89 -5.74
C LYS A 252 12.63 -17.26 -4.84
N VAL A 253 12.51 -16.62 -3.66
CA VAL A 253 11.38 -16.83 -2.76
C VAL A 253 10.07 -16.40 -3.40
N HIS A 254 10.03 -15.21 -3.99
CA HIS A 254 8.83 -14.66 -4.65
C HIS A 254 8.40 -15.53 -5.85
N ARG A 255 9.35 -16.01 -6.67
CA ARG A 255 9.06 -16.94 -7.79
C ARG A 255 8.63 -18.35 -7.37
N SER A 256 8.76 -18.70 -6.08
CA SER A 256 8.28 -19.99 -5.59
C SER A 256 6.76 -20.08 -5.59
N VAL A 257 6.05 -18.96 -5.56
CA VAL A 257 4.59 -18.90 -5.75
C VAL A 257 4.32 -18.82 -7.25
N LYS A 258 3.70 -19.87 -7.79
CA LYS A 258 3.26 -19.92 -9.19
C LYS A 258 1.75 -19.91 -9.24
N ILE A 259 1.22 -19.14 -10.16
CA ILE A 259 -0.21 -18.98 -10.37
C ILE A 259 -0.41 -19.12 -11.87
N GLU A 260 -1.17 -20.14 -12.26
CA GLU A 260 -1.35 -20.53 -13.66
C GLU A 260 -2.84 -20.62 -13.96
N LEU A 261 -3.27 -20.05 -15.08
CA LEU A 261 -4.66 -20.13 -15.54
C LEU A 261 -4.97 -21.57 -15.99
N ASN A 262 -6.05 -22.13 -15.46
CA ASN A 262 -6.43 -23.53 -15.71
C ASN A 262 -6.86 -23.77 -17.16
N ASN A 263 -7.37 -22.75 -17.85
CA ASN A 263 -7.82 -22.82 -19.24
C ASN A 263 -7.62 -21.49 -19.97
N GLU A 264 -6.59 -21.43 -20.81
CA GLU A 264 -6.24 -20.26 -21.62
C GLU A 264 -7.34 -19.80 -22.60
N ASN A 265 -8.32 -20.65 -22.93
CA ASN A 265 -9.41 -20.31 -23.84
C ASN A 265 -10.63 -19.69 -23.13
N LYS A 266 -10.59 -19.54 -21.81
CA LYS A 266 -11.67 -18.97 -21.01
C LYS A 266 -11.19 -17.68 -20.36
N LEU A 267 -11.97 -16.61 -20.50
CA LEU A 267 -11.74 -15.40 -19.72
C LEU A 267 -11.95 -15.72 -18.22
N PRO A 268 -10.93 -15.50 -17.37
CA PRO A 268 -11.04 -15.78 -15.95
C PRO A 268 -12.10 -14.88 -15.32
N ASN A 269 -12.91 -15.45 -14.42
CA ASN A 269 -13.93 -14.71 -13.70
C ASN A 269 -13.99 -15.04 -12.20
N SER A 270 -13.08 -15.91 -11.74
CA SER A 270 -12.95 -16.31 -10.35
C SER A 270 -11.51 -16.76 -10.06
N LEU A 271 -11.14 -16.82 -8.78
CA LEU A 271 -9.84 -17.38 -8.39
C LEU A 271 -9.74 -18.87 -8.72
N ASP A 272 -10.87 -19.59 -8.74
CA ASP A 272 -10.95 -21.03 -9.05
C ASP A 272 -10.56 -21.35 -10.49
N ASP A 273 -10.52 -20.35 -11.38
CA ASP A 273 -9.97 -20.48 -12.72
C ASP A 273 -8.44 -20.59 -12.72
N TYR A 274 -7.79 -20.45 -11.57
CA TYR A 274 -6.34 -20.54 -11.40
C TYR A 274 -5.92 -21.71 -10.52
N THR A 275 -4.76 -22.28 -10.82
CA THR A 275 -4.05 -23.19 -9.92
C THR A 275 -2.89 -22.43 -9.27
N ILE A 276 -2.89 -22.40 -7.93
CA ILE A 276 -1.80 -21.82 -7.14
C ILE A 276 -0.92 -22.96 -6.64
N THR A 277 0.36 -22.94 -6.98
CA THR A 277 1.36 -23.90 -6.49
C THR A 277 2.52 -23.19 -5.81
N ILE A 278 3.10 -23.84 -4.80
CA ILE A 278 4.24 -23.31 -4.06
C ILE A 278 5.39 -24.30 -4.17
N GLU A 279 6.50 -23.85 -4.74
CA GLU A 279 7.73 -24.62 -4.75
C GLU A 279 8.37 -24.65 -3.36
N ASN A 280 8.66 -25.86 -2.86
CA ASN A 280 9.34 -26.00 -1.58
C ASN A 280 10.80 -25.52 -1.70
N LEU A 281 11.19 -24.63 -0.79
CA LEU A 281 12.57 -24.17 -0.64
C LEU A 281 13.18 -24.85 0.59
N GLU A 282 14.20 -25.66 0.37
CA GLU A 282 14.83 -26.46 1.43
C GLU A 282 15.24 -25.61 2.65
N GLY A 283 14.73 -25.98 3.81
CA GLY A 283 15.02 -25.27 5.06
C GLY A 283 14.37 -23.89 5.19
N LEU A 284 13.47 -23.48 4.29
CA LEU A 284 12.67 -22.26 4.41
C LEU A 284 11.17 -22.58 4.29
N SER A 285 10.51 -22.72 5.44
CA SER A 285 9.06 -22.99 5.48
C SER A 285 8.24 -21.75 5.09
N VAL A 286 7.21 -21.95 4.29
CA VAL A 286 6.15 -20.96 4.04
C VAL A 286 5.04 -21.10 5.09
N LYS A 287 4.51 -19.97 5.55
CA LYS A 287 3.23 -19.92 6.27
C LYS A 287 2.20 -19.26 5.36
N GLU A 288 1.04 -19.91 5.24
CA GLU A 288 -0.07 -19.45 4.41
C GLU A 288 -1.19 -18.92 5.31
N TYR A 289 -1.78 -17.81 4.91
CA TYR A 289 -2.93 -17.20 5.58
C TYR A 289 -3.97 -16.83 4.53
N ASP A 290 -5.23 -17.11 4.82
CA ASP A 290 -6.35 -16.60 4.04
C ASP A 290 -6.59 -15.12 4.37
N GLY A 291 -7.27 -14.40 3.48
CA GLY A 291 -7.79 -13.07 3.78
C GLY A 291 -8.88 -13.07 4.86
N LEU A 292 -9.37 -11.87 5.16
CA LEU A 292 -10.50 -11.66 6.08
C LEU A 292 -11.83 -12.10 5.48
#